data_AF-A0A8J7D1Y6-F1
#
_entry.id   AF-A0A8J7D1Y6-F1
#
_cell.length_a   1.000
_cell.length_b   1.000
_cell.length_c   1.000
_cell.angle_alpha   90.00
_cell.angle_beta   90.00
_cell.angle_gamma   90.00
#
_symmetry.space_group_name_H-M   'P 1'
#
loop_
_entity.id
_entity.type
_entity.pdbx_description
1 polymer ?
#
loop_
_entity_poly.entity_id
_entity_poly.type
_entity_poly.pdbx_seq_one_letter_code
_entity_poly.pdbx_strand_id
1 'polypeptide(L)' 'MRCLACAGESEFGGVIFDGNRIVIDRTRPEDWQTIAAICPTGAIKILSDDEESD' A
#
# COMPACT_ATOMS: atom_id res chain seq x y z
N MET A 1 11.20 11.86 9.63
CA MET A 1 9.89 12.36 9.15
C MET A 1 9.20 11.20 8.42
N ARG A 2 7.94 10.89 8.72
CA ARG A 2 7.15 9.88 7.97
C ARG A 2 6.49 10.59 6.78
N CYS A 3 6.54 10.02 5.57
CA CYS A 3 5.98 10.68 4.38
C CYS A 3 4.45 10.54 4.27
N LEU A 4 3.90 9.39 4.69
CA LEU A 4 2.47 9.05 4.69
C LEU A 4 1.76 9.14 3.32
N ALA A 5 2.52 9.20 2.22
CA ALA A 5 1.95 9.34 0.87
C ALA A 5 0.97 8.21 0.51
N CYS A 6 1.31 6.95 0.86
CA CYS A 6 0.42 5.81 0.65
C CYS A 6 -0.90 5.88 1.43
N ALA A 7 -0.92 6.53 2.60
CA ALA A 7 -2.13 6.75 3.37
C ALA A 7 -2.97 7.90 2.80
N GLY A 8 -2.32 8.89 2.16
CA GLY A 8 -3.01 9.98 1.45
C GLY A 8 -3.64 9.53 0.14
N GLU A 9 -3.04 8.54 -0.53
CA GLU A 9 -3.53 7.97 -1.80
C GLU A 9 -4.64 6.93 -1.61
N SER A 10 -4.90 6.49 -0.39
CA SER A 10 -5.96 5.53 -0.09
C SER A 10 -7.33 6.19 -0.15
N GLU A 11 -8.13 5.85 -1.15
CA GLU A 11 -9.46 6.43 -1.37
C GLU A 11 -10.55 5.68 -0.59
N PHE A 12 -10.36 4.37 -0.37
CA PHE A 12 -11.35 3.47 0.23
C PHE A 12 -10.97 3.00 1.64
N GLY A 13 -9.96 3.63 2.26
CA GLY A 13 -9.50 3.33 3.61
C GLY A 13 -8.71 2.02 3.75
N GLY A 14 -8.13 1.52 2.65
CA GLY A 14 -7.23 0.38 2.61
C GLY A 14 -5.85 0.66 3.22
N VAL A 15 -5.44 1.91 3.40
CA VAL A 15 -4.20 2.28 4.10
C VAL A 15 -4.50 3.29 5.19
N ILE A 16 -4.33 2.87 6.45
CA ILE A 16 -4.63 3.70 7.63
C ILE A 16 -3.35 3.94 8.41
N PHE A 17 -3.11 5.19 8.80
CA PHE A 17 -2.06 5.53 9.76
C PHE A 17 -2.68 5.71 11.16
N ASP A 18 -2.34 4.81 12.09
CA ASP A 18 -2.89 4.82 13.46
C ASP A 18 -2.15 5.76 14.43
N GLY A 19 -1.23 6.59 13.91
CA GLY A 19 -0.35 7.46 14.69
C GLY A 19 1.03 6.86 14.95
N ASN A 20 1.19 5.53 14.88
CA ASN A 20 2.49 4.88 15.04
C ASN A 20 2.92 4.01 13.85
N ARG A 21 1.97 3.37 13.18
CA ARG A 21 2.24 2.43 12.06
C ARG A 21 1.23 2.62 10.94
N ILE A 22 1.59 2.05 9.79
CA ILE A 22 0.69 1.87 8.65
C ILE A 22 0.01 0.51 8.80
N VAL A 23 -1.31 0.51 8.67
CA VAL A 23 -2.16 -0.69 8.63
C VAL A 23 -2.72 -0.80 7.21
N ILE A 24 -2.62 -1.99 6.62
CA ILE A 24 -3.10 -2.26 5.26
C ILE A 24 -4.29 -3.22 5.34
N ASP A 25 -5.45 -2.78 4.85
CA ASP A 25 -6.65 -3.59 4.66
C ASP A 25 -6.82 -3.93 3.18
N ARG A 26 -6.29 -5.09 2.78
CA ARG A 26 -6.35 -5.59 1.40
C ARG A 26 -7.75 -5.97 0.92
N THR A 27 -8.74 -6.00 1.80
CA THR A 27 -10.13 -6.27 1.40
C THR A 27 -10.78 -5.05 0.76
N ARG A 28 -10.16 -3.87 0.88
CA ARG A 28 -10.66 -2.64 0.27
C ARG A 28 -10.33 -2.59 -1.21
N PRO A 29 -11.26 -2.09 -2.05
CA PRO A 29 -11.08 -1.99 -3.49
C PRO A 29 -10.22 -0.75 -3.85
N GLU A 30 -8.98 -0.72 -3.39
CA GLU A 30 -8.03 0.37 -3.68
C GLU A 30 -7.31 0.18 -5.01
N ASP A 31 -6.80 1.29 -5.57
CA ASP A 31 -5.75 1.24 -6.59
C ASP A 31 -4.40 0.93 -5.93
N TRP A 32 -4.19 -0.35 -5.64
CA TRP A 32 -2.97 -0.81 -4.99
C TRP A 32 -1.72 -0.46 -5.81
N GLN A 33 -1.79 -0.51 -7.13
CA GLN A 33 -0.63 -0.25 -8.00
C GLN A 33 -0.15 1.19 -7.82
N THR A 34 -1.08 2.15 -7.84
CA THR A 34 -0.78 3.57 -7.59
C THR A 34 -0.29 3.80 -6.15
N ILE A 35 -0.94 3.20 -5.15
CA ILE A 35 -0.54 3.30 -3.74
C ILE A 35 0.88 2.72 -3.50
N ALA A 36 1.26 1.66 -4.20
CA ALA A 36 2.61 1.10 -4.10
C ALA A 36 3.64 2.00 -4.80
N ALA A 37 3.31 2.51 -5.99
CA ALA A 37 4.19 3.35 -6.79
C ALA A 37 4.54 4.69 -6.12
N ILE A 38 3.63 5.27 -5.33
CA ILE A 38 3.88 6.52 -4.62
C ILE A 38 4.84 6.36 -3.42
N CYS A 39 5.11 5.14 -2.97
CA CYS A 39 5.97 4.89 -1.82
C CYS A 39 7.46 5.08 -2.19
N PRO A 40 8.13 6.18 -1.75
CA PRO A 40 9.50 6.48 -2.20
C PRO A 40 10.55 5.51 -1.68
N THR A 41 10.22 4.76 -0.62
CA THR A 41 11.11 3.76 -0.03
C THR A 41 10.84 2.36 -0.55
N GLY A 42 9.81 2.16 -1.40
CA GLY A 42 9.38 0.83 -1.84
C GLY A 42 8.96 -0.10 -0.69
N ALA A 43 8.46 0.47 0.42
CA ALA A 43 8.04 -0.31 1.59
C ALA A 43 6.75 -1.10 1.35
N ILE A 44 5.94 -0.68 0.36
CA ILE A 44 4.78 -1.41 -0.13
C ILE A 44 5.17 -2.12 -1.41
N LYS A 45 5.05 -3.46 -1.41
CA LYS A 45 5.27 -4.30 -2.59
C LYS A 45 4.00 -5.07 -2.91
N ILE A 46 3.60 -5.02 -4.17
CA ILE A 46 2.59 -5.93 -4.71
C ILE A 46 3.36 -7.09 -5.30
N LEU A 47 3.10 -8.28 -4.75
CA LEU A 47 3.55 -9.52 -5.36
C LEU A 47 2.44 -9.92 -6.32
N SER A 48 2.74 -9.98 -7.61
CA SER A 48 1.91 -10.70 -8.57
C SER A 48 2.07 -12.20 -8.28
N ASP A 49 0.97 -12.95 -8.27
CA ASP A 49 0.96 -14.41 -8.09
C ASP A 49 1.53 -15.17 -9.32
N ASP A 50 2.14 -14.47 -10.29
CA ASP A 50 2.70 -15.04 -11.53
C ASP A 50 4.12 -15.65 -11.37
N GLU A 51 4.54 -15.99 -10.14
CA GLU A 51 5.74 -16.82 -9.89
C GLU A 51 5.37 -18.16 -9.25
N GLU A 52 4.35 -18.83 -9.78
CA GLU A 52 4.25 -20.29 -9.70
C GLU A 52 4.52 -20.86 -11.10
N SER A 53 5.79 -21.16 -11.40
CA SER A 53 6.21 -22.07 -12.46
C SER A 53 7.72 -22.39 -12.33
N ASP A 54 7.98 -23.59 -11.78
CA ASP A 54 9.18 -24.45 -11.84
C ASP A 54 10.59 -23.86 -11.61
#